data_AF-A0ABC9U5D2-F1
#
_entry.id   AF-A0ABC9U5D2-F1
#
_cell.length_a   1.000
_cell.length_b   1.000
_cell.length_c   1.000
_cell.angle_alpha   90.00
_cell.angle_beta   90.00
_cell.angle_gamma   90.00
#
_symmetry.space_group_name_H-M   'P 1'
#
loop_
_entity.id
_entity.type
_entity.pdbx_description
1 polymer ?
#
loop_
_entity_poly.entity_id
_entity_poly.type
_entity_poly.pdbx_seq_one_letter_code
_entity_poly.pdbx_strand_id
1 'polypeptide(L)'
;MSPYQLILPANYLDYNHAAAHKLSLQMVSNGKPIILRAVPEHSNQGIRPFRLLTIAVPPVEASLVASYPDNLKKLEEQLQSWGSELLQPLADAVYDAIPDTGLRPSSGEKEGLLILLWVPRLRDGKTERTDVMGYIVQRSLYELASVLDILAPRNERGIQHRFRLLGGVRGTQWQQLPLLPVEIRSAMNAARARDISAVDSDNASFYGVLAGVGALGGTLADIWIRVGWGHWTFIDPDKLLPHNLPRHIGVDDHIGYPKTDILRHLAGSIYPHEPLPGAINKSILDDDHDIARAVNEAHLVVDVSTTFEVPRTLALKDDIPRTVSLFLTPSGKASVMLIEDTDRQCRIDAIEGQYYRAILSSEWGNTHLQHNYGDRWVGGGCRDISVRMSNECIHVHAGILSRQLRQTVLKDDARLCIWVSDENSGAVSAHEIELYPVVSVIAGEWIVRYDQGLEQKLRHTRLQALPNETGGAIVGITDFKNKTIILVDVLPEPIDSKSSPAFFVRGEEGQKEALERVQQLTARVVDYVGEWHSHPQGFSAKASNEDDNLIKKLHQKMSVEGLPAVMLIVAENDINIIVR
;
A
#
# COMPACT_ATOMS: atom_id res chain seq x y z
N MET A 1 -30.61 -23.31 -8.89
CA MET A 1 -29.16 -22.98 -8.88
C MET A 1 -28.48 -23.86 -9.91
N SER A 2 -27.52 -23.31 -10.67
CA SER A 2 -26.78 -24.10 -11.66
C SER A 2 -25.98 -25.22 -10.97
N PRO A 3 -25.89 -26.43 -11.56
CA PRO A 3 -25.06 -27.50 -11.02
C PRO A 3 -23.56 -27.28 -11.22
N TYR A 4 -23.16 -26.28 -12.02
CA TYR A 4 -21.76 -26.00 -12.36
C TYR A 4 -21.45 -24.51 -12.29
N GLN A 5 -20.23 -24.20 -11.92
CA GLN A 5 -19.70 -22.85 -11.94
C GLN A 5 -18.39 -22.85 -12.73
N LEU A 6 -18.18 -21.84 -13.56
CA LEU A 6 -16.93 -21.63 -14.28
C LEU A 6 -16.36 -20.26 -13.93
N ILE A 7 -15.14 -20.25 -13.41
CA ILE A 7 -14.36 -19.04 -13.14
C ILE A 7 -13.45 -18.78 -14.33
N LEU A 8 -13.74 -17.73 -15.09
CA LEU A 8 -12.90 -17.23 -16.18
C LEU A 8 -11.74 -16.39 -15.64
N PRO A 9 -10.58 -16.31 -16.35
CA PRO A 9 -9.51 -15.40 -15.97
C PRO A 9 -9.98 -13.94 -16.03
N ALA A 10 -9.31 -13.03 -15.33
CA ALA A 10 -9.80 -11.65 -15.25
C ALA A 10 -9.75 -10.93 -16.61
N ASN A 11 -8.78 -11.31 -17.45
CA ASN A 11 -8.60 -10.85 -18.82
C ASN A 11 -9.27 -11.78 -19.86
N TYR A 12 -10.36 -12.47 -19.49
CA TYR A 12 -11.02 -13.45 -20.36
C TYR A 12 -11.41 -12.89 -21.74
N LEU A 13 -11.71 -11.59 -21.86
CA LEU A 13 -12.04 -10.95 -23.14
C LEU A 13 -10.91 -11.08 -24.18
N ASP A 14 -9.65 -11.20 -23.75
CA ASP A 14 -8.49 -11.42 -24.65
C ASP A 14 -8.53 -12.79 -25.35
N TYR A 15 -9.32 -13.73 -24.81
CA TYR A 15 -9.52 -15.08 -25.36
C TYR A 15 -10.70 -15.15 -26.33
N ASN A 16 -11.35 -14.01 -26.60
CA ASN A 16 -12.39 -13.93 -27.61
C ASN A 16 -11.73 -13.97 -29.01
N HIS A 17 -12.10 -14.94 -29.85
CA HIS A 17 -11.66 -15.08 -31.25
C HIS A 17 -10.16 -15.31 -31.54
N ALA A 18 -9.28 -15.42 -30.54
CA ALA A 18 -7.86 -15.64 -30.78
C ALA A 18 -7.52 -17.14 -30.97
N ALA A 19 -7.25 -17.56 -32.22
CA ALA A 19 -6.74 -18.91 -32.51
C ALA A 19 -5.41 -19.23 -31.77
N ALA A 20 -4.70 -18.20 -31.31
CA ALA A 20 -3.43 -18.29 -30.59
C ALA A 20 -3.58 -18.49 -29.06
N HIS A 21 -4.75 -18.26 -28.47
CA HIS A 21 -4.94 -18.25 -27.01
C HIS A 21 -6.07 -19.19 -26.61
N LYS A 22 -5.72 -20.40 -26.17
CA LYS A 22 -6.67 -21.42 -25.74
C LYS A 22 -6.79 -21.45 -24.23
N LEU A 23 -8.01 -21.67 -23.75
CA LEU A 23 -8.29 -21.93 -22.34
C LEU A 23 -8.44 -23.44 -22.11
N SER A 24 -7.89 -23.90 -20.99
CA SER A 24 -8.10 -25.24 -20.47
C SER A 24 -8.88 -25.17 -19.16
N LEU A 25 -9.58 -26.26 -18.82
CA LEU A 25 -10.42 -26.33 -17.63
C LEU A 25 -9.71 -27.13 -16.53
N GLN A 26 -9.63 -26.54 -15.35
CA GLN A 26 -9.18 -27.19 -14.13
C GLN A 26 -10.34 -27.32 -13.15
N MET A 27 -10.45 -28.47 -12.48
CA MET A 27 -11.44 -28.66 -11.42
C MET A 27 -10.94 -28.02 -10.13
N VAL A 28 -11.73 -27.11 -9.56
CA VAL A 28 -11.45 -26.43 -8.28
C VAL A 28 -12.18 -27.13 -7.14
N SER A 29 -13.43 -27.54 -7.37
CA SER A 29 -14.25 -28.26 -6.39
C SER A 29 -15.15 -29.28 -7.07
N ASN A 30 -15.26 -30.46 -6.48
CA ASN A 30 -16.17 -31.53 -6.89
C ASN A 30 -17.51 -31.50 -6.11
N GLY A 31 -17.69 -30.54 -5.19
CA GLY A 31 -18.94 -30.32 -4.47
C GLY A 31 -20.07 -29.86 -5.39
N LYS A 32 -21.28 -29.66 -4.87
CA LYS A 32 -22.39 -29.05 -5.63
C LYS A 32 -22.53 -27.58 -5.24
N PRO A 33 -22.40 -26.62 -6.18
CA PRO A 33 -22.09 -26.80 -7.60
C PRO A 33 -20.63 -27.22 -7.85
N ILE A 34 -20.38 -27.95 -8.94
CA ILE A 34 -19.02 -28.32 -9.37
C ILE A 34 -18.35 -27.05 -9.88
N ILE A 35 -17.18 -26.70 -9.33
CA ILE A 35 -16.48 -25.47 -9.66
C ILE A 35 -15.30 -25.80 -10.58
N LEU A 36 -15.31 -25.18 -11.75
CA LEU A 36 -14.25 -25.22 -12.75
C LEU A 36 -13.58 -23.84 -12.83
N ARG A 37 -12.29 -23.83 -13.18
CA ARG A 37 -11.54 -22.63 -13.50
C ARG A 37 -10.98 -22.76 -14.92
N ALA A 38 -11.18 -21.75 -15.73
CA ALA A 38 -10.50 -21.62 -17.01
C ALA A 38 -9.11 -21.01 -16.77
N VAL A 39 -8.07 -21.67 -17.27
CA VAL A 39 -6.68 -21.20 -17.21
C VAL A 39 -6.06 -21.22 -18.61
N PRO A 40 -5.07 -20.36 -18.90
CA PRO A 40 -4.35 -20.41 -20.16
C PRO A 40 -3.76 -21.80 -20.41
N GLU A 41 -3.89 -22.32 -21.63
CA GLU A 41 -3.37 -23.64 -21.98
C GLU A 41 -1.83 -23.61 -22.04
N HIS A 42 -1.19 -24.24 -21.05
CA HIS A 42 0.25 -24.55 -21.08
C HIS A 42 0.44 -26.03 -21.40
N SER A 43 1.49 -26.36 -22.15
CA SER A 43 1.81 -27.73 -22.58
C SER A 43 1.86 -28.68 -21.38
N ASN A 44 0.96 -29.67 -21.37
CA ASN A 44 0.77 -30.73 -20.38
C ASN A 44 0.25 -30.33 -18.99
N GLN A 45 -1.08 -30.35 -18.81
CA GLN A 45 -1.69 -30.65 -17.51
C GLN A 45 -3.01 -31.44 -17.65
N GLY A 46 -3.03 -32.62 -17.01
CA GLY A 46 -4.19 -33.26 -16.36
C GLY A 46 -5.36 -33.78 -17.20
N ILE A 47 -6.06 -34.77 -16.65
CA ILE A 47 -7.33 -35.30 -17.17
C ILE A 47 -8.38 -34.17 -17.17
N ARG A 48 -8.91 -33.83 -18.34
CA ARG A 48 -9.93 -32.79 -18.53
C ARG A 48 -11.32 -33.41 -18.46
N PRO A 49 -12.16 -33.11 -17.46
CA PRO A 49 -13.51 -33.68 -17.37
C PRO A 49 -14.44 -33.16 -18.47
N PHE A 50 -14.15 -31.97 -19.00
CA PHE A 50 -14.89 -31.36 -20.10
C PHE A 50 -13.92 -30.78 -21.13
N ARG A 51 -14.31 -30.88 -22.40
CA ARG A 51 -13.68 -30.14 -23.48
C ARG A 51 -14.39 -28.81 -23.68
N LEU A 52 -13.61 -27.74 -23.73
CA LEU A 52 -14.11 -26.38 -23.91
C LEU A 52 -14.42 -26.11 -25.40
N LEU A 53 -15.61 -25.60 -25.68
CA LEU A 53 -16.03 -25.15 -27.00
C LEU A 53 -16.46 -23.68 -26.91
N THR A 54 -15.66 -22.77 -27.46
CA THR A 54 -15.95 -21.34 -27.49
C THR A 54 -16.72 -20.99 -28.77
N ILE A 55 -17.87 -20.34 -28.61
CA ILE A 55 -18.76 -19.94 -29.72
C ILE A 55 -19.08 -18.46 -29.56
N ALA A 56 -18.83 -17.65 -30.58
CA ALA A 56 -19.32 -16.28 -30.62
C ALA A 56 -20.48 -16.19 -31.61
N VAL A 57 -21.55 -15.55 -31.19
CA VAL A 57 -22.74 -15.35 -32.03
C VAL A 57 -22.75 -13.94 -32.61
N PRO A 58 -23.50 -13.71 -33.71
CA PRO A 58 -23.77 -12.36 -34.19
C PRO A 58 -24.29 -11.44 -33.07
N PRO A 59 -23.93 -10.14 -33.09
CA PRO A 59 -24.36 -9.19 -32.07
C PRO A 59 -25.89 -9.12 -31.94
N VAL A 60 -26.37 -8.91 -30.71
CA VAL A 60 -27.79 -8.84 -30.38
C VAL A 60 -28.16 -7.48 -29.80
N GLU A 61 -29.38 -7.02 -30.06
CA GLU A 61 -29.91 -5.84 -29.38
C GLU A 61 -30.20 -6.12 -27.90
N ALA A 62 -30.18 -5.07 -27.07
CA ALA A 62 -30.44 -5.19 -25.64
C ALA A 62 -31.88 -5.67 -25.38
N SER A 63 -32.01 -6.85 -24.77
CA SER A 63 -33.31 -7.49 -24.49
C SER A 63 -33.44 -7.89 -23.02
N LEU A 64 -34.69 -8.11 -22.57
CA LEU A 64 -35.03 -8.47 -21.19
C LEU A 64 -34.41 -9.81 -20.73
N VAL A 65 -34.37 -9.99 -19.41
CA VAL A 65 -33.89 -11.20 -18.71
C VAL A 65 -34.62 -12.44 -19.21
N ALA A 66 -33.86 -13.42 -19.73
CA ALA A 66 -34.39 -14.70 -20.18
C ALA A 66 -34.02 -15.84 -19.21
N SER A 67 -34.90 -16.84 -19.10
CA SER A 67 -34.62 -18.07 -18.37
C SER A 67 -33.52 -18.89 -19.04
N TYR A 68 -32.77 -19.69 -18.27
CA TYR A 68 -31.79 -20.61 -18.85
C TYR A 68 -32.47 -21.66 -19.74
N PRO A 69 -32.09 -21.80 -21.02
CA PRO A 69 -32.63 -22.83 -21.89
C PRO A 69 -32.15 -24.22 -21.43
N ASP A 70 -33.05 -25.19 -21.47
CA ASP A 70 -32.80 -26.58 -21.04
C ASP A 70 -32.34 -27.50 -22.18
N ASN A 71 -32.31 -27.00 -23.43
CA ASN A 71 -31.81 -27.71 -24.60
C ASN A 71 -31.32 -26.73 -25.69
N LEU A 72 -30.59 -27.25 -26.69
CA LEU A 72 -30.05 -26.42 -27.78
C LEU A 72 -31.12 -25.70 -28.61
N LYS A 73 -32.31 -26.30 -28.80
CA LYS A 73 -33.40 -25.65 -29.54
C LYS A 73 -33.89 -24.40 -28.85
N LYS A 74 -34.13 -24.45 -27.54
CA LYS A 74 -34.58 -23.27 -26.78
C LYS A 74 -33.50 -22.18 -26.75
N LEU A 75 -32.21 -22.56 -26.75
CA LEU A 75 -31.12 -21.58 -26.86
C LEU A 75 -31.08 -20.91 -28.24
N GLU A 76 -31.26 -21.68 -29.31
CA GLU A 76 -31.42 -21.14 -30.68
C GLU A 76 -32.63 -20.21 -30.77
N GLU A 77 -33.82 -20.65 -30.34
CA GLU A 77 -35.06 -19.84 -30.35
C GLU A 77 -34.88 -18.53 -29.56
N GLN A 78 -34.16 -18.59 -28.44
CA GLN A 78 -33.84 -17.43 -27.62
C GLN A 78 -32.91 -16.46 -28.37
N LEU A 79 -31.85 -16.94 -29.02
CA LEU A 79 -30.95 -16.10 -29.81
C LEU A 79 -31.64 -15.51 -31.04
N GLN A 80 -32.50 -16.28 -31.71
CA GLN A 80 -33.34 -15.82 -32.82
C GLN A 80 -34.30 -14.71 -32.38
N SER A 81 -34.89 -14.82 -31.18
CA SER A 81 -35.72 -13.75 -30.62
C SER A 81 -34.95 -12.44 -30.37
N TRP A 82 -33.61 -12.52 -30.28
CA TRP A 82 -32.71 -11.39 -30.14
C TRP A 82 -32.08 -10.94 -31.48
N GLY A 83 -32.49 -11.53 -32.60
CA GLY A 83 -31.96 -11.21 -33.93
C GLY A 83 -30.62 -11.87 -34.28
N SER A 84 -30.24 -12.94 -33.58
CA SER A 84 -28.99 -13.69 -33.79
C SER A 84 -29.26 -15.18 -34.06
N GLU A 85 -28.21 -15.99 -34.17
CA GLU A 85 -28.30 -17.44 -34.47
C GLU A 85 -27.21 -18.23 -33.72
N LEU A 86 -27.52 -19.47 -33.32
CA LEU A 86 -26.54 -20.40 -32.72
C LEU A 86 -26.07 -21.45 -33.73
N LEU A 87 -26.97 -21.95 -34.57
CA LEU A 87 -26.73 -23.17 -35.35
C LEU A 87 -25.51 -23.10 -36.27
N GLN A 88 -25.34 -21.98 -36.97
CA GLN A 88 -24.19 -21.80 -37.86
C GLN A 88 -22.89 -21.62 -37.06
N PRO A 89 -22.80 -20.69 -36.09
CA PRO A 89 -21.63 -20.58 -35.20
C PRO A 89 -21.25 -21.87 -34.46
N LEU A 90 -22.24 -22.61 -33.95
CA LEU A 90 -22.02 -23.89 -33.28
C LEU A 90 -21.42 -24.93 -34.23
N ALA A 91 -21.95 -25.04 -35.44
CA ALA A 91 -21.43 -25.98 -36.42
C ALA A 91 -20.02 -25.62 -36.88
N ASP A 92 -19.72 -24.34 -37.10
CA ASP A 92 -18.36 -23.89 -37.43
C ASP A 92 -17.40 -24.20 -36.27
N ALA A 93 -17.76 -23.89 -35.02
CA ALA A 93 -16.93 -24.19 -33.86
C ALA A 93 -16.69 -25.70 -33.68
N VAL A 94 -17.71 -26.54 -33.88
CA VAL A 94 -17.56 -28.01 -33.84
C VAL A 94 -16.69 -28.50 -35.00
N TYR A 95 -16.87 -27.97 -36.20
CA TYR A 95 -16.07 -28.31 -37.38
C TYR A 95 -14.59 -28.00 -37.17
N ASP A 96 -14.28 -26.85 -36.56
CA ASP A 96 -12.91 -26.41 -36.28
C ASP A 96 -12.29 -27.16 -35.09
N ALA A 97 -13.10 -27.63 -34.14
CA ALA A 97 -12.64 -28.43 -33.02
C ALA A 97 -12.26 -29.88 -33.42
N ILE A 98 -12.69 -30.37 -34.58
CA ILE A 98 -12.34 -31.71 -35.07
C ILE A 98 -10.88 -31.72 -35.55
N PRO A 99 -10.01 -32.58 -34.99
CA PRO A 99 -8.62 -32.73 -35.46
C PRO A 99 -8.54 -33.18 -36.92
N ASP A 100 -7.48 -32.79 -37.64
CA ASP A 100 -7.24 -33.25 -39.02
C ASP A 100 -7.09 -34.77 -39.11
N THR A 101 -6.63 -35.41 -38.04
CA THR A 101 -6.54 -36.88 -37.90
C THR A 101 -7.91 -37.56 -37.83
N GLY A 102 -9.01 -36.80 -37.71
CA GLY A 102 -10.38 -37.28 -37.60
C GLY A 102 -10.76 -37.73 -36.19
N LEU A 103 -12.03 -38.09 -36.02
CA LEU A 103 -12.57 -38.62 -34.77
C LEU A 103 -12.86 -40.12 -34.88
N ARG A 104 -12.81 -40.80 -33.74
CA ARG A 104 -13.30 -42.18 -33.59
C ARG A 104 -14.53 -42.18 -32.66
N PRO A 105 -15.45 -43.14 -32.84
CA PRO A 105 -16.52 -43.36 -31.87
C PRO A 105 -15.92 -43.63 -30.49
N SER A 106 -16.31 -42.85 -29.49
CA SER A 106 -15.78 -42.95 -28.12
C SER A 106 -16.06 -44.33 -27.50
N SER A 107 -15.02 -45.02 -27.03
CA SER A 107 -15.08 -46.37 -26.47
C SER A 107 -15.35 -46.44 -24.96
N GLY A 108 -16.09 -45.48 -24.40
CA GLY A 108 -16.63 -45.57 -23.03
C GLY A 108 -16.22 -44.47 -22.04
N GLU A 109 -15.29 -43.58 -22.37
CA GLU A 109 -15.04 -42.38 -21.56
C GLU A 109 -16.03 -41.27 -21.95
N LYS A 110 -16.87 -40.84 -21.00
CA LYS A 110 -17.84 -39.75 -21.19
C LYS A 110 -17.13 -38.40 -21.10
N GLU A 111 -16.39 -38.02 -22.15
CA GLU A 111 -15.93 -36.63 -22.29
C GLU A 111 -17.15 -35.74 -22.53
N GLY A 112 -17.47 -34.84 -21.60
CA GLY A 112 -18.52 -33.84 -21.80
C GLY A 112 -17.99 -32.59 -22.51
N LEU A 113 -18.88 -31.76 -23.04
CA LEU A 113 -18.52 -30.46 -23.62
C LEU A 113 -19.00 -29.33 -22.74
N LEU A 114 -18.17 -28.30 -22.55
CA LEU A 114 -18.56 -27.03 -21.98
C LEU A 114 -18.56 -25.99 -23.10
N ILE A 115 -19.74 -25.49 -23.45
CA ILE A 115 -19.95 -24.40 -24.40
C ILE A 115 -19.81 -23.07 -23.65
N LEU A 116 -18.85 -22.25 -24.08
CA LEU A 116 -18.74 -20.83 -23.72
C LEU A 116 -19.28 -19.99 -24.88
N LEU A 117 -20.46 -19.42 -24.68
CA LEU A 117 -21.16 -18.62 -25.65
C LEU A 117 -20.91 -17.13 -25.39
N TRP A 118 -20.27 -16.46 -26.35
CA TRP A 118 -19.99 -15.03 -26.34
C TRP A 118 -21.09 -14.29 -27.09
N VAL A 119 -21.78 -13.39 -26.40
CA VAL A 119 -22.94 -12.66 -26.90
C VAL A 119 -22.63 -11.16 -26.87
N PRO A 120 -22.13 -10.57 -27.98
CA PRO A 120 -21.93 -9.13 -28.07
C PRO A 120 -23.28 -8.39 -28.00
N ARG A 121 -23.42 -7.47 -27.05
CA ARG A 121 -24.62 -6.63 -26.87
C ARG A 121 -24.43 -5.29 -27.56
N LEU A 122 -25.37 -4.90 -28.41
CA LEU A 122 -25.36 -3.61 -29.10
C LEU A 122 -26.19 -2.57 -28.33
N ARG A 123 -25.68 -1.34 -28.30
CA ARG A 123 -26.41 -0.12 -27.96
C ARG A 123 -26.03 0.96 -28.97
N ASP A 124 -27.03 1.59 -29.58
CA ASP A 124 -26.85 2.61 -30.62
C ASP A 124 -25.92 2.17 -31.77
N GLY A 125 -26.00 0.89 -32.17
CA GLY A 125 -25.20 0.31 -33.25
C GLY A 125 -23.73 0.03 -32.90
N LYS A 126 -23.30 0.23 -31.64
CA LYS A 126 -21.96 -0.13 -31.15
C LYS A 126 -22.05 -1.22 -30.09
N THR A 127 -21.05 -2.10 -30.04
CA THR A 127 -20.95 -3.10 -28.97
C THR A 127 -20.71 -2.39 -27.63
N GLU A 128 -21.70 -2.45 -26.74
CA GLU A 128 -21.63 -1.88 -25.39
C GLU A 128 -20.89 -2.81 -24.44
N ARG A 129 -21.17 -4.11 -24.52
CA ARG A 129 -20.54 -5.15 -23.70
C ARG A 129 -20.63 -6.52 -24.37
N THR A 130 -19.89 -7.50 -23.86
CA THR A 130 -20.00 -8.89 -24.29
C THR A 130 -20.41 -9.76 -23.10
N ASP A 131 -21.61 -10.34 -23.16
CA ASP A 131 -22.06 -11.30 -22.16
C ASP A 131 -21.45 -12.67 -22.47
N VAL A 132 -21.01 -13.40 -21.44
CA VAL A 132 -20.52 -14.77 -21.58
C VAL A 132 -21.46 -15.72 -20.85
N MET A 133 -22.02 -16.66 -21.60
CA MET A 133 -22.94 -17.68 -21.08
C MET A 133 -22.28 -19.05 -21.15
N GLY A 134 -22.50 -19.89 -20.13
CA GLY A 134 -21.92 -21.23 -20.07
C GLY A 134 -22.97 -22.32 -20.08
N TYR A 135 -22.72 -23.39 -20.85
CA TYR A 135 -23.59 -24.56 -20.91
C TYR A 135 -22.78 -25.85 -20.98
N ILE A 136 -23.20 -26.89 -20.28
CA ILE A 136 -22.65 -28.23 -20.42
C ILE A 136 -23.56 -29.09 -21.27
N VAL A 137 -22.96 -29.76 -22.25
CA VAL A 137 -23.56 -30.84 -23.02
C VAL A 137 -22.92 -32.15 -22.55
N GLN A 138 -23.72 -33.08 -22.03
CA GLN A 138 -23.25 -34.39 -21.58
C GLN A 138 -23.08 -35.37 -22.75
N ARG A 139 -22.39 -34.91 -23.80
CA ARG A 139 -22.06 -35.63 -25.02
C ARG A 139 -20.64 -35.30 -25.42
N SER A 140 -19.98 -36.26 -26.04
CA SER A 140 -18.64 -36.08 -26.61
C SER A 140 -18.68 -35.19 -27.85
N LEU A 141 -17.50 -34.68 -28.24
CA LEU A 141 -17.37 -33.96 -29.52
C LEU A 141 -17.83 -34.80 -30.71
N TYR A 142 -17.53 -36.11 -30.69
CA TYR A 142 -17.97 -37.03 -31.73
C TYR A 142 -19.50 -37.12 -31.82
N GLU A 143 -20.18 -37.26 -30.68
CA GLU A 143 -21.64 -37.34 -30.65
C GLU A 143 -22.28 -36.02 -31.10
N LEU A 144 -21.74 -34.87 -30.66
CA LEU A 144 -22.23 -33.56 -31.10
C LEU A 144 -22.01 -33.35 -32.60
N ALA A 145 -20.84 -33.68 -33.13
CA ALA A 145 -20.54 -33.59 -34.56
C ALA A 145 -21.41 -34.54 -35.40
N SER A 146 -21.78 -35.71 -34.86
CA SER A 146 -22.67 -36.66 -35.53
C SER A 146 -24.08 -36.10 -35.67
N VAL A 147 -24.67 -35.54 -34.60
CA VAL A 147 -26.05 -35.01 -34.65
C VAL A 147 -26.16 -33.67 -35.39
N LEU A 148 -25.04 -33.01 -35.66
CA LEU A 148 -24.94 -31.82 -36.50
C LEU A 148 -24.65 -32.14 -37.98
N ASP A 149 -24.51 -33.43 -38.34
CA ASP A 149 -24.18 -33.90 -39.69
C ASP A 149 -22.83 -33.38 -40.23
N ILE A 150 -21.83 -33.25 -39.35
CA ILE A 150 -20.49 -32.68 -39.66
C ILE A 150 -19.43 -33.78 -39.96
N LEU A 151 -19.79 -35.05 -39.82
CA LEU A 151 -18.87 -36.18 -40.01
C LEU A 151 -19.10 -36.89 -41.35
N ALA A 152 -18.01 -37.13 -42.07
CA ALA A 152 -18.01 -37.98 -43.27
C ALA A 152 -18.26 -39.46 -42.90
N PRO A 153 -18.62 -40.31 -43.89
CA PRO A 153 -18.68 -41.76 -43.68
C PRO A 153 -17.37 -42.31 -43.11
N ARG A 154 -17.46 -43.43 -42.36
CA ARG A 154 -16.30 -44.10 -41.76
C ARG A 154 -15.35 -44.60 -42.84
N ASN A 155 -14.06 -44.31 -42.68
CA ASN A 155 -13.02 -44.95 -43.49
C ASN A 155 -12.75 -46.39 -43.03
N GLU A 156 -11.89 -47.10 -43.76
CA GLU A 156 -11.50 -48.50 -43.47
C GLU A 156 -10.91 -48.71 -42.07
N ARG A 157 -10.39 -47.63 -41.45
CA ARG A 157 -9.83 -47.64 -40.09
C ARG A 157 -10.84 -47.21 -39.01
N GLY A 158 -12.11 -47.03 -39.37
CA GLY A 158 -13.19 -46.61 -38.47
C GLY A 158 -13.13 -45.14 -38.04
N ILE A 159 -12.34 -44.31 -38.72
CA ILE A 159 -12.19 -42.87 -38.44
C ILE A 159 -13.14 -42.08 -39.33
N GLN A 160 -13.76 -41.04 -38.78
CA GLN A 160 -14.59 -40.08 -39.52
C GLN A 160 -13.92 -38.71 -39.51
N HIS A 161 -13.70 -38.16 -40.69
CA HIS A 161 -13.14 -36.82 -40.85
C HIS A 161 -14.27 -35.77 -40.90
N ARG A 162 -13.93 -34.53 -40.57
CA ARG A 162 -14.84 -33.38 -40.72
C ARG A 162 -15.24 -33.20 -42.18
N PHE A 163 -16.50 -32.88 -42.41
CA PHE A 163 -17.09 -32.63 -43.72
C PHE A 163 -18.13 -31.50 -43.60
N ARG A 164 -18.28 -30.69 -44.65
CA ARG A 164 -19.36 -29.68 -44.75
C ARG A 164 -20.34 -30.09 -45.85
N LEU A 165 -21.61 -30.23 -45.49
CA LEU A 165 -22.69 -30.40 -46.45
C LEU A 165 -22.88 -29.10 -47.26
N LEU A 166 -22.61 -29.15 -48.57
CA LEU A 166 -22.83 -28.02 -49.49
C LEU A 166 -24.26 -28.08 -50.04
N GLY A 167 -25.19 -27.44 -49.34
CA GLY A 167 -26.61 -27.43 -49.70
C GLY A 167 -27.35 -28.69 -49.22
N GLY A 168 -28.38 -28.49 -48.39
CA GLY A 168 -29.20 -29.54 -47.80
C GLY A 168 -29.76 -29.13 -46.43
N VAL A 169 -30.80 -29.80 -45.96
CA VAL A 169 -31.39 -29.55 -44.64
C VAL A 169 -30.60 -30.36 -43.61
N ARG A 170 -30.01 -29.68 -42.61
CA ARG A 170 -29.39 -30.37 -41.45
C ARG A 170 -30.44 -31.13 -40.65
N GLY A 171 -30.06 -32.27 -40.08
CA GLY A 171 -30.90 -33.03 -39.18
C GLY A 171 -31.38 -32.21 -37.98
N THR A 172 -32.51 -32.59 -37.38
CA THR A 172 -33.10 -31.91 -36.22
C THR A 172 -32.70 -32.54 -34.89
N GLN A 173 -31.86 -33.58 -34.89
CA GLN A 173 -31.52 -34.34 -33.68
C GLN A 173 -30.79 -33.49 -32.62
N TRP A 174 -29.98 -32.51 -33.04
CA TRP A 174 -29.29 -31.59 -32.13
C TRP A 174 -30.26 -30.77 -31.27
N GLN A 175 -31.48 -30.51 -31.74
CA GLN A 175 -32.48 -29.69 -31.04
C GLN A 175 -32.86 -30.24 -29.66
N GLN A 176 -32.80 -31.56 -29.48
CA GLN A 176 -33.19 -32.25 -28.25
C GLN A 176 -32.02 -32.42 -27.27
N LEU A 177 -30.81 -31.98 -27.62
CA LEU A 177 -29.66 -32.13 -26.74
C LEU A 177 -29.84 -31.29 -25.47
N PRO A 178 -29.83 -31.93 -24.28
CA PRO A 178 -30.05 -31.22 -23.03
C PRO A 178 -28.86 -30.31 -22.70
N LEU A 179 -29.17 -29.13 -22.17
CA LEU A 179 -28.19 -28.17 -21.68
C LEU A 179 -28.29 -28.08 -20.16
N LEU A 180 -27.13 -28.21 -19.50
CA LEU A 180 -27.00 -27.86 -18.10
C LEU A 180 -26.42 -26.44 -18.02
N PRO A 181 -27.09 -25.49 -17.36
CA PRO A 181 -26.55 -24.14 -17.24
C PRO A 181 -25.26 -24.17 -16.44
N VAL A 182 -24.32 -23.30 -16.76
CA VAL A 182 -23.09 -23.06 -16.01
C VAL A 182 -23.08 -21.59 -15.57
N GLU A 183 -22.94 -21.38 -14.27
CA GLU A 183 -22.80 -20.03 -13.74
C GLU A 183 -21.41 -19.48 -14.07
N ILE A 184 -21.36 -18.42 -14.88
CA ILE A 184 -20.09 -17.77 -15.25
C ILE A 184 -19.73 -16.72 -14.19
N ARG A 185 -18.54 -16.89 -13.62
CA ARG A 185 -17.85 -15.87 -12.83
C ARG A 185 -16.54 -15.53 -13.52
N SER A 186 -15.99 -14.40 -13.16
CA SER A 186 -14.70 -13.92 -13.62
C SER A 186 -13.81 -13.70 -12.40
N ALA A 187 -12.53 -14.02 -12.53
CA ALA A 187 -11.53 -13.68 -11.54
C ALA A 187 -11.45 -12.16 -11.33
N MET A 188 -10.97 -11.78 -10.16
CA MET A 188 -10.74 -10.39 -9.81
C MET A 188 -9.48 -9.87 -10.51
N ASN A 189 -9.51 -8.60 -10.90
CA ASN A 189 -8.37 -7.79 -11.28
C ASN A 189 -8.35 -6.52 -10.42
N ALA A 190 -7.29 -5.73 -10.53
CA ALA A 190 -7.13 -4.52 -9.72
C ALA A 190 -8.28 -3.52 -9.94
N ALA A 191 -8.75 -3.36 -11.20
CA ALA A 191 -9.86 -2.45 -11.52
C ALA A 191 -11.16 -2.84 -10.81
N ARG A 192 -11.53 -4.12 -10.83
CA ARG A 192 -12.75 -4.61 -10.15
C ARG A 192 -12.58 -4.64 -8.64
N ALA A 193 -11.36 -4.90 -8.15
CA ALA A 193 -11.06 -4.82 -6.73
C ALA A 193 -11.28 -3.41 -6.20
N ARG A 194 -10.85 -2.38 -6.94
CA ARG A 194 -11.10 -0.98 -6.62
C ARG A 194 -12.58 -0.66 -6.57
N ASP A 195 -13.33 -1.05 -7.60
CA ASP A 195 -14.78 -0.82 -7.70
C ASP A 195 -15.53 -1.38 -6.47
N ILE A 196 -15.36 -2.67 -6.15
CA ILE A 196 -16.03 -3.28 -5.00
C ILE A 196 -15.52 -2.77 -3.65
N SER A 197 -14.31 -2.22 -3.60
CA SER A 197 -13.71 -1.65 -2.39
C SER A 197 -13.98 -0.16 -2.21
N ALA A 198 -14.78 0.45 -3.10
CA ALA A 198 -15.03 1.89 -3.17
C ALA A 198 -13.72 2.71 -3.19
N VAL A 199 -12.75 2.26 -3.98
CA VAL A 199 -11.51 2.99 -4.27
C VAL A 199 -11.65 3.65 -5.63
N ASP A 200 -11.51 4.96 -5.66
CA ASP A 200 -11.49 5.74 -6.89
C ASP A 200 -10.29 5.33 -7.77
N SER A 201 -10.57 4.95 -9.02
CA SER A 201 -9.53 4.47 -9.94
C SER A 201 -8.65 5.59 -10.46
N ASP A 202 -9.15 6.83 -10.52
CA ASP A 202 -8.41 7.98 -11.05
C ASP A 202 -7.21 8.34 -10.15
N ASN A 203 -7.35 8.07 -8.84
CA ASN A 203 -6.35 8.38 -7.81
C ASN A 203 -5.61 7.14 -7.27
N ALA A 204 -5.77 5.99 -7.93
CA ALA A 204 -5.22 4.73 -7.45
C ALA A 204 -4.07 4.17 -8.31
N SER A 205 -3.74 4.80 -9.44
CA SER A 205 -2.61 4.41 -10.28
C SER A 205 -1.47 5.42 -10.14
N PHE A 206 -0.48 5.07 -9.34
CA PHE A 206 0.78 5.80 -9.16
C PHE A 206 1.87 4.80 -8.77
N TYR A 207 3.13 5.18 -8.91
CA TYR A 207 4.25 4.37 -8.42
C TYR A 207 4.62 4.80 -7.01
N GLY A 208 4.74 3.85 -6.08
CA GLY A 208 5.10 4.11 -4.69
C GLY A 208 6.19 3.18 -4.19
N VAL A 209 6.99 3.66 -3.25
CA VAL A 209 7.96 2.85 -2.50
C VAL A 209 7.43 2.65 -1.08
N LEU A 210 7.44 1.41 -0.60
CA LEU A 210 7.19 1.09 0.81
C LEU A 210 8.47 0.54 1.41
N ALA A 211 9.12 1.36 2.25
CA ALA A 211 10.34 1.03 2.95
C ALA A 211 10.00 0.46 4.33
N GLY A 212 10.37 -0.80 4.57
CA GLY A 212 9.99 -1.55 5.76
C GLY A 212 8.67 -2.30 5.55
N VAL A 213 8.77 -3.62 5.49
CA VAL A 213 7.64 -4.55 5.36
C VAL A 213 7.57 -5.51 6.54
N GLY A 214 7.83 -4.99 7.73
CA GLY A 214 7.59 -5.69 8.99
C GLY A 214 6.09 -5.89 9.29
N ALA A 215 5.73 -5.88 10.57
CA ALA A 215 4.34 -6.12 10.99
C ALA A 215 3.35 -5.09 10.41
N LEU A 216 3.60 -3.79 10.61
CA LEU A 216 2.74 -2.72 10.06
C LEU A 216 2.84 -2.65 8.53
N GLY A 217 4.07 -2.59 7.99
CA GLY A 217 4.30 -2.45 6.55
C GLY A 217 3.72 -3.62 5.74
N GLY A 218 3.87 -4.86 6.21
CA GLY A 218 3.28 -6.04 5.59
C GLY A 218 1.75 -6.00 5.56
N THR A 219 1.12 -5.57 6.65
CA THR A 219 -0.34 -5.42 6.72
C THR A 219 -0.84 -4.28 5.83
N LEU A 220 -0.13 -3.15 5.76
CA LEU A 220 -0.44 -2.06 4.83
C LEU A 220 -0.36 -2.53 3.38
N ALA A 221 0.72 -3.23 3.02
CA ALA A 221 0.90 -3.81 1.68
C ALA A 221 -0.21 -4.79 1.32
N ASP A 222 -0.59 -5.70 2.23
CA ASP A 222 -1.70 -6.63 2.01
C ASP A 222 -3.03 -5.91 1.75
N ILE A 223 -3.35 -4.87 2.54
CA ILE A 223 -4.54 -4.04 2.32
C ILE A 223 -4.49 -3.38 0.94
N TRP A 224 -3.39 -2.70 0.60
CA TRP A 224 -3.26 -1.95 -0.64
C TRP A 224 -3.28 -2.82 -1.89
N ILE A 225 -2.64 -3.99 -1.83
CA ILE A 225 -2.72 -5.00 -2.89
C ILE A 225 -4.18 -5.42 -3.08
N ARG A 226 -4.90 -5.82 -2.02
CA ARG A 226 -6.29 -6.30 -2.10
C ARG A 226 -7.28 -5.26 -2.58
N VAL A 227 -7.04 -3.98 -2.32
CA VAL A 227 -7.92 -2.91 -2.82
C VAL A 227 -7.43 -2.32 -4.15
N GLY A 228 -6.33 -2.83 -4.70
CA GLY A 228 -5.77 -2.38 -5.99
C GLY A 228 -5.29 -0.92 -5.98
N TRP A 229 -4.69 -0.46 -4.88
CA TRP A 229 -4.20 0.92 -4.73
C TRP A 229 -2.67 1.00 -4.87
N GLY A 230 -2.20 1.70 -5.90
CA GLY A 230 -0.78 1.94 -6.18
C GLY A 230 -0.07 0.77 -6.87
N HIS A 231 1.05 1.08 -7.53
CA HIS A 231 2.05 0.14 -8.01
C HIS A 231 3.27 0.23 -7.10
N TRP A 232 3.51 -0.80 -6.30
CA TRP A 232 4.47 -0.74 -5.20
C TRP A 232 5.81 -1.41 -5.52
N THR A 233 6.89 -0.79 -5.03
CA THR A 233 8.17 -1.45 -4.80
C THR A 233 8.40 -1.57 -3.30
N PHE A 234 8.58 -2.80 -2.81
CA PHE A 234 8.87 -3.11 -1.42
C PHE A 234 10.38 -3.14 -1.19
N ILE A 235 10.86 -2.40 -0.18
CA ILE A 235 12.28 -2.32 0.17
C ILE A 235 12.46 -2.67 1.66
N ASP A 236 13.12 -3.79 1.96
CA ASP A 236 13.40 -4.21 3.33
C ASP A 236 14.59 -5.20 3.34
N PRO A 237 15.61 -4.99 4.19
CA PRO A 237 16.79 -5.85 4.24
C PRO A 237 16.55 -7.18 4.98
N ASP A 238 15.47 -7.30 5.76
CA ASP A 238 15.27 -8.40 6.69
C ASP A 238 14.62 -9.63 6.05
N LYS A 239 14.88 -10.77 6.70
CA LYS A 239 14.18 -12.03 6.46
C LYS A 239 13.09 -12.25 7.51
N LEU A 240 12.11 -13.09 7.17
CA LEU A 240 11.12 -13.54 8.14
C LEU A 240 11.76 -14.51 9.14
N LEU A 241 11.63 -14.22 10.43
CA LEU A 241 12.08 -15.08 11.53
C LEU A 241 10.90 -15.57 12.37
N PRO A 242 11.03 -16.68 13.13
CA PRO A 242 9.90 -17.27 13.87
C PRO A 242 9.16 -16.31 14.80
N HIS A 243 9.87 -15.38 15.44
CA HIS A 243 9.27 -14.40 16.34
C HIS A 243 8.41 -13.34 15.63
N ASN A 244 8.48 -13.24 14.29
CA ASN A 244 7.65 -12.35 13.50
C ASN A 244 6.27 -12.95 13.18
N LEU A 245 6.13 -14.28 13.17
CA LEU A 245 4.90 -14.98 12.78
C LEU A 245 3.63 -14.49 13.48
N PRO A 246 3.64 -14.12 14.77
CA PRO A 246 2.41 -13.66 15.43
C PRO A 246 1.85 -12.35 14.87
N ARG A 247 2.62 -11.58 14.08
CA ARG A 247 2.30 -10.19 13.72
C ARG A 247 2.63 -9.82 12.27
N HIS A 248 3.36 -10.67 11.56
CA HIS A 248 3.66 -10.47 10.16
C HIS A 248 2.70 -11.30 9.31
N ILE A 249 2.36 -10.81 8.13
CA ILE A 249 1.48 -11.47 7.15
C ILE A 249 2.02 -12.80 6.56
N GLY A 250 3.24 -13.20 6.96
CA GLY A 250 3.91 -14.40 6.48
C GLY A 250 3.55 -15.59 7.33
N VAL A 251 3.62 -16.79 6.76
CA VAL A 251 3.34 -18.05 7.44
C VAL A 251 4.63 -18.82 7.73
N ASP A 252 4.52 -19.92 8.48
CA ASP A 252 5.67 -20.75 8.90
C ASP A 252 6.54 -21.21 7.71
N ASP A 253 5.90 -21.60 6.60
CA ASP A 253 6.57 -22.02 5.35
C ASP A 253 7.46 -20.91 4.74
N HIS A 254 7.27 -19.66 5.15
CA HIS A 254 8.05 -18.51 4.69
C HIS A 254 9.24 -18.16 5.59
N ILE A 255 9.50 -18.89 6.68
CA ILE A 255 10.66 -18.63 7.55
C ILE A 255 11.97 -18.69 6.74
N GLY A 256 12.83 -17.69 6.92
CA GLY A 256 14.13 -17.58 6.24
C GLY A 256 14.09 -16.91 4.87
N TYR A 257 12.92 -16.64 4.31
CA TYR A 257 12.77 -15.86 3.07
C TYR A 257 12.81 -14.36 3.36
N PRO A 258 13.32 -13.54 2.42
CA PRO A 258 13.23 -12.08 2.52
C PRO A 258 11.77 -11.61 2.61
N LYS A 259 11.49 -10.64 3.48
CA LYS A 259 10.11 -10.18 3.72
C LYS A 259 9.46 -9.59 2.46
N THR A 260 10.25 -8.90 1.63
CA THR A 260 9.73 -8.30 0.38
C THR A 260 9.28 -9.36 -0.64
N ASP A 261 10.02 -10.47 -0.75
CA ASP A 261 9.70 -11.58 -1.65
C ASP A 261 8.42 -12.32 -1.21
N ILE A 262 8.18 -12.42 0.10
CA ILE A 262 6.93 -12.97 0.65
C ILE A 262 5.72 -12.14 0.19
N LEU A 263 5.79 -10.81 0.31
CA LEU A 263 4.72 -9.93 -0.15
C LEU A 263 4.52 -10.01 -1.67
N ARG A 264 5.60 -10.08 -2.44
CA ARG A 264 5.52 -10.27 -3.90
C ARG A 264 4.82 -11.58 -4.26
N HIS A 265 5.13 -12.67 -3.55
CA HIS A 265 4.46 -13.96 -3.73
C HIS A 265 2.97 -13.89 -3.39
N LEU A 266 2.61 -13.23 -2.28
CA LEU A 266 1.22 -13.04 -1.88
C LEU A 266 0.45 -12.18 -2.88
N ALA A 267 1.06 -11.12 -3.43
CA ALA A 267 0.46 -10.32 -4.48
C ALA A 267 0.09 -11.16 -5.72
N GLY A 268 1.01 -12.00 -6.18
CA GLY A 268 0.77 -12.93 -7.29
C GLY A 268 -0.29 -14.00 -6.97
N SER A 269 -0.50 -14.32 -5.69
CA SER A 269 -1.55 -15.23 -5.26
C SER A 269 -2.93 -14.55 -5.16
N ILE A 270 -2.96 -13.25 -4.83
CA ILE A 270 -4.19 -12.45 -4.75
C ILE A 270 -4.71 -12.15 -6.16
N TYR A 271 -3.86 -11.62 -7.04
CA TYR A 271 -4.20 -11.30 -8.44
C TYR A 271 -3.16 -11.86 -9.42
N PRO A 272 -3.29 -13.12 -9.86
CA PRO A 272 -2.29 -13.82 -10.68
C PRO A 272 -1.98 -13.22 -12.06
N HIS A 273 -2.85 -12.33 -12.55
CA HIS A 273 -2.74 -11.70 -13.86
C HIS A 273 -2.33 -10.22 -13.79
N GLU A 274 -2.15 -9.68 -12.58
CA GLU A 274 -1.68 -8.32 -12.37
C GLU A 274 -0.14 -8.28 -12.35
N PRO A 275 0.47 -7.14 -12.73
CA PRO A 275 1.91 -6.95 -12.56
C PRO A 275 2.32 -7.16 -11.10
N LEU A 276 3.38 -7.93 -10.89
CA LEU A 276 3.91 -8.17 -9.54
C LEU A 276 4.60 -6.90 -9.02
N PRO A 277 4.48 -6.61 -7.70
CA PRO A 277 5.26 -5.56 -7.06
C PRO A 277 6.77 -5.78 -7.21
N GLY A 278 7.52 -4.67 -7.21
CA GLY A 278 8.97 -4.70 -7.06
C GLY A 278 9.36 -5.19 -5.67
N ALA A 279 10.50 -5.88 -5.56
CA ALA A 279 11.01 -6.43 -4.31
C ALA A 279 12.53 -6.22 -4.26
N ILE A 280 13.01 -5.44 -3.29
CA ILE A 280 14.41 -5.11 -3.09
C ILE A 280 14.82 -5.48 -1.66
N ASN A 281 15.70 -6.47 -1.53
CA ASN A 281 16.12 -7.05 -0.25
C ASN A 281 17.31 -6.28 0.37
N LYS A 282 17.17 -4.96 0.50
CA LYS A 282 18.22 -4.03 0.94
C LYS A 282 17.63 -2.91 1.79
N SER A 283 18.47 -2.11 2.44
CA SER A 283 18.04 -0.88 3.09
C SER A 283 17.77 0.20 2.04
N ILE A 284 16.71 1.00 2.18
CA ILE A 284 16.45 2.15 1.28
C ILE A 284 17.59 3.19 1.29
N LEU A 285 18.46 3.16 2.30
CA LEU A 285 19.62 4.04 2.41
C LEU A 285 20.87 3.49 1.72
N ASP A 286 20.85 2.25 1.24
CA ASP A 286 21.98 1.65 0.54
C ASP A 286 22.19 2.35 -0.81
N ASP A 287 23.46 2.56 -1.18
CA ASP A 287 23.84 3.06 -2.50
C ASP A 287 23.69 1.95 -3.54
N ASP A 288 22.52 1.90 -4.18
CA ASP A 288 22.15 0.84 -5.12
C ASP A 288 21.31 1.39 -6.28
N HIS A 289 21.63 0.91 -7.49
CA HIS A 289 20.97 1.36 -8.73
C HIS A 289 19.47 1.02 -8.77
N ASP A 290 19.06 -0.14 -8.26
CA ASP A 290 17.64 -0.53 -8.27
C ASP A 290 16.83 0.30 -7.29
N ILE A 291 17.42 0.66 -6.14
CA ILE A 291 16.81 1.57 -5.17
C ILE A 291 16.67 2.96 -5.79
N ALA A 292 17.74 3.51 -6.36
CA ALA A 292 17.72 4.83 -6.99
C ALA A 292 16.66 4.90 -8.09
N ARG A 293 16.55 3.86 -8.94
CA ARG A 293 15.51 3.76 -9.97
C ARG A 293 14.10 3.75 -9.35
N ALA A 294 13.86 2.88 -8.37
CA ALA A 294 12.54 2.74 -7.76
C ALA A 294 12.08 4.03 -7.08
N VAL A 295 13.00 4.75 -6.43
CA VAL A 295 12.71 6.04 -5.78
C VAL A 295 12.48 7.15 -6.80
N ASN A 296 13.28 7.22 -7.88
CA ASN A 296 13.12 8.21 -8.94
C ASN A 296 11.81 8.06 -9.74
N GLU A 297 11.32 6.82 -9.91
CA GLU A 297 10.04 6.55 -10.58
C GLU A 297 8.84 6.75 -9.65
N ALA A 298 9.05 6.78 -8.33
CA ALA A 298 7.98 6.87 -7.35
C ALA A 298 7.47 8.31 -7.19
N HIS A 299 6.17 8.40 -6.91
CA HIS A 299 5.47 9.64 -6.55
C HIS A 299 5.39 9.82 -5.04
N LEU A 300 5.56 8.72 -4.29
CA LEU A 300 5.42 8.67 -2.84
C LEU A 300 6.39 7.64 -2.26
N VAL A 301 7.11 8.01 -1.20
CA VAL A 301 7.87 7.09 -0.35
C VAL A 301 7.16 6.97 1.00
N VAL A 302 6.76 5.74 1.33
CA VAL A 302 6.18 5.39 2.63
C VAL A 302 7.25 4.72 3.47
N ASP A 303 7.73 5.41 4.50
CA ASP A 303 8.61 4.87 5.53
C ASP A 303 7.79 4.21 6.65
N VAL A 304 8.03 2.91 6.81
CA VAL A 304 7.57 2.06 7.92
C VAL A 304 8.76 1.21 8.40
N SER A 305 9.99 1.69 8.20
CA SER A 305 11.24 0.97 8.49
C SER A 305 11.48 0.75 9.97
N THR A 306 10.75 1.48 10.84
CA THR A 306 10.89 1.49 12.30
C THR A 306 12.26 1.97 12.79
N THR A 307 12.94 2.79 11.99
CA THR A 307 14.22 3.42 12.34
C THR A 307 14.15 4.94 12.21
N PHE A 308 14.80 5.67 13.11
CA PHE A 308 14.90 7.13 12.99
C PHE A 308 15.78 7.57 11.81
N GLU A 309 16.75 6.73 11.45
CA GLU A 309 17.75 7.05 10.44
C GLU A 309 17.15 7.24 9.04
N VAL A 310 16.20 6.39 8.65
CA VAL A 310 15.58 6.43 7.31
C VAL A 310 14.89 7.76 7.04
N PRO A 311 13.86 8.18 7.80
CA PRO A 311 13.14 9.42 7.50
C PRO A 311 14.07 10.64 7.59
N ARG A 312 14.96 10.70 8.58
CA ARG A 312 15.91 11.82 8.75
C ARG A 312 16.91 11.94 7.61
N THR A 313 17.41 10.82 7.10
CA THR A 313 18.35 10.82 5.96
C THR A 313 17.63 11.16 4.65
N LEU A 314 16.40 10.67 4.45
CA LEU A 314 15.59 11.01 3.27
C LEU A 314 15.18 12.50 3.26
N ALA A 315 15.00 13.11 4.43
CA ALA A 315 14.73 14.54 4.57
C ALA A 315 15.83 15.45 3.99
N LEU A 316 17.08 14.96 3.96
CA LEU A 316 18.23 15.71 3.44
C LEU A 316 18.41 15.62 1.92
N LYS A 317 17.70 14.71 1.26
CA LYS A 317 17.84 14.46 -0.17
C LYS A 317 16.74 15.17 -0.95
N ASP A 318 17.13 15.99 -1.93
CA ASP A 318 16.20 16.73 -2.78
C ASP A 318 15.60 15.87 -3.90
N ASP A 319 16.30 14.81 -4.31
CA ASP A 319 15.93 13.88 -5.38
C ASP A 319 15.05 12.71 -4.91
N ILE A 320 14.32 12.91 -3.81
CA ILE A 320 13.38 11.93 -3.25
C ILE A 320 11.95 12.48 -3.42
N PRO A 321 10.96 11.64 -3.75
CA PRO A 321 9.57 12.08 -3.80
C PRO A 321 9.04 12.45 -2.41
N ARG A 322 7.81 12.96 -2.39
CA ARG A 322 7.07 13.25 -1.16
C ARG A 322 7.14 12.05 -0.21
N THR A 323 7.58 12.29 1.02
CA THR A 323 7.79 11.23 2.01
C THR A 323 6.72 11.27 3.08
N VAL A 324 6.26 10.09 3.49
CA VAL A 324 5.41 9.86 4.67
C VAL A 324 6.10 8.87 5.59
N SER A 325 6.10 9.13 6.89
CA SER A 325 6.49 8.15 7.91
C SER A 325 5.24 7.72 8.68
N LEU A 326 5.03 6.40 8.74
CA LEU A 326 3.93 5.76 9.45
C LEU A 326 4.49 4.83 10.51
N PHE A 327 4.04 4.96 11.74
CA PHE A 327 4.50 4.08 12.81
C PHE A 327 3.46 3.88 13.91
N LEU A 328 3.66 2.80 14.68
CA LEU A 328 2.90 2.51 15.89
C LEU A 328 3.73 2.92 17.11
N THR A 329 3.07 3.40 18.15
CA THR A 329 3.74 3.62 19.42
C THR A 329 4.10 2.29 20.09
N PRO A 330 5.08 2.26 21.02
CA PRO A 330 5.56 1.00 21.59
C PRO A 330 4.49 0.20 22.36
N SER A 331 3.47 0.87 22.89
CA SER A 331 2.32 0.19 23.50
C SER A 331 1.36 -0.44 22.49
N GLY A 332 1.43 -0.06 21.21
CA GLY A 332 0.49 -0.45 20.16
C GLY A 332 -0.86 0.27 20.21
N LYS A 333 -1.06 1.17 21.18
CA LYS A 333 -2.33 1.88 21.41
C LYS A 333 -2.48 3.14 20.57
N ALA A 334 -1.45 3.52 19.82
CA ALA A 334 -1.54 4.66 18.94
C ALA A 334 -0.74 4.45 17.66
N SER A 335 -1.17 5.17 16.62
CA SER A 335 -0.48 5.25 15.34
C SER A 335 -0.29 6.70 14.94
N VAL A 336 0.83 6.97 14.28
CA VAL A 336 1.22 8.32 13.87
C VAL A 336 1.45 8.34 12.37
N MET A 337 1.04 9.43 11.73
CA MET A 337 1.36 9.76 10.35
C MET A 337 2.00 11.15 10.32
N LEU A 338 3.23 11.20 9.82
CA LEU A 338 3.94 12.41 9.44
C LEU A 338 4.02 12.41 7.91
N ILE A 339 3.51 13.41 7.20
CA ILE A 339 3.65 13.50 5.74
C ILE A 339 4.05 14.92 5.34
N GLU A 340 5.05 15.00 4.46
CA GLU A 340 5.51 16.25 3.86
C GLU A 340 4.41 16.88 2.99
N ASP A 341 4.51 18.16 2.67
CA ASP A 341 3.77 18.75 1.56
C ASP A 341 4.33 18.27 0.21
N THR A 342 3.57 18.45 -0.87
CA THR A 342 3.99 18.03 -2.23
C THR A 342 5.28 18.71 -2.68
N ASP A 343 5.50 19.98 -2.28
CA ASP A 343 6.71 20.75 -2.58
C ASP A 343 7.88 20.46 -1.62
N ARG A 344 7.65 19.56 -0.64
CA ARG A 344 8.58 19.16 0.42
C ARG A 344 9.22 20.37 1.14
N GLN A 345 8.47 21.45 1.34
CA GLN A 345 8.96 22.61 2.10
C GLN A 345 9.06 22.29 3.60
N CYS A 346 8.09 21.54 4.12
CA CYS A 346 8.09 20.99 5.46
C CYS A 346 8.58 19.55 5.42
N ARG A 347 9.89 19.37 5.58
CA ARG A 347 10.56 18.06 5.54
C ARG A 347 10.15 17.18 6.74
N ILE A 348 10.18 15.87 6.53
CA ILE A 348 9.68 14.88 7.50
C ILE A 348 10.34 14.96 8.88
N ASP A 349 11.62 15.32 8.95
CA ASP A 349 12.38 15.48 10.20
C ASP A 349 11.99 16.76 10.96
N ALA A 350 11.64 17.83 10.25
CA ALA A 350 11.08 19.02 10.88
C ALA A 350 9.66 18.76 11.42
N ILE A 351 8.87 17.95 10.73
CA ILE A 351 7.56 17.48 11.23
C ILE A 351 7.75 16.62 12.49
N GLU A 352 8.80 15.78 12.55
CA GLU A 352 9.17 15.01 13.74
C GLU A 352 9.43 15.93 14.95
N GLY A 353 10.13 17.05 14.75
CA GLY A 353 10.32 18.05 15.82
C GLY A 353 9.00 18.59 16.37
N GLN A 354 8.06 18.93 15.47
CA GLN A 354 6.73 19.41 15.85
C GLN A 354 5.88 18.32 16.52
N TYR A 355 6.04 17.05 16.13
CA TYR A 355 5.43 15.90 16.79
C TYR A 355 5.87 15.78 18.25
N TYR A 356 7.16 15.90 18.53
CA TYR A 356 7.62 15.86 19.92
C TYR A 356 7.16 17.08 20.73
N ARG A 357 7.09 18.28 20.14
CA ARG A 357 6.49 19.44 20.81
C ARG A 357 5.01 19.21 21.13
N ALA A 358 4.26 18.58 20.22
CA ALA A 358 2.86 18.23 20.45
C ALA A 358 2.69 17.24 21.62
N ILE A 359 3.58 16.25 21.75
CA ILE A 359 3.61 15.34 22.93
C ILE A 359 3.82 16.14 24.22
N LEU A 360 4.77 17.07 24.23
CA LEU A 360 5.10 17.86 25.43
C LEU A 360 3.97 18.80 25.86
N SER A 361 3.15 19.26 24.92
CA SER A 361 2.12 20.28 25.13
C SER A 361 0.69 19.72 25.26
N SER A 362 0.48 18.43 25.00
CA SER A 362 -0.85 17.82 24.96
C SER A 362 -1.09 16.80 26.08
N GLU A 363 -2.33 16.72 26.55
CA GLU A 363 -2.73 15.75 27.58
C GLU A 363 -2.53 14.29 27.12
N TRP A 364 -2.87 13.98 25.87
CA TRP A 364 -2.67 12.66 25.27
C TRP A 364 -1.19 12.26 25.19
N GLY A 365 -0.27 13.24 25.19
CA GLY A 365 1.17 13.00 25.14
C GLY A 365 1.73 12.31 26.39
N ASN A 366 1.06 12.46 27.54
CA ASN A 366 1.53 11.91 28.83
C ASN A 366 1.71 10.39 28.83
N THR A 367 0.95 9.67 28.01
CA THR A 367 0.97 8.20 27.92
C THR A 367 1.42 7.68 26.56
N HIS A 368 1.62 8.57 25.58
CA HIS A 368 1.76 8.23 24.17
C HIS A 368 2.95 7.29 23.90
N LEU A 369 4.11 7.60 24.50
CA LEU A 369 5.34 6.83 24.36
C LEU A 369 5.69 6.08 25.67
N GLN A 370 4.69 5.66 26.45
CA GLN A 370 4.96 4.77 27.59
C GLN A 370 5.27 3.34 27.14
N HIS A 371 5.88 2.55 28.04
CA HIS A 371 6.33 1.18 27.79
C HIS A 371 7.44 1.05 26.74
N ASN A 372 8.22 2.11 26.58
CA ASN A 372 9.51 2.04 25.90
C ASN A 372 10.46 1.39 26.90
N TYR A 373 10.63 0.07 26.81
CA TYR A 373 11.51 -0.68 27.70
C TYR A 373 12.98 -0.32 27.37
N GLY A 374 13.44 0.81 27.92
CA GLY A 374 14.69 1.51 27.59
C GLY A 374 15.97 0.73 27.82
N ASP A 375 15.97 -0.37 28.57
CA ASP A 375 17.19 -1.17 28.84
C ASP A 375 17.54 -2.18 27.73
N ARG A 376 16.79 -2.17 26.63
CA ARG A 376 16.92 -3.10 25.51
C ARG A 376 16.99 -2.40 24.15
N TRP A 377 17.18 -1.09 24.17
CA TRP A 377 17.17 -0.22 23.00
C TRP A 377 18.60 0.29 22.72
N VAL A 378 19.53 -0.63 22.46
CA VAL A 378 20.86 -0.26 21.96
C VAL A 378 20.76 -0.21 20.44
N GLY A 379 20.49 0.98 19.91
CA GLY A 379 20.24 1.22 18.49
C GLY A 379 18.76 1.51 18.21
N GLY A 380 18.48 2.67 17.61
CA GLY A 380 17.14 3.22 17.37
C GLY A 380 16.31 2.48 16.31
N GLY A 381 16.33 1.15 16.31
CA GLY A 381 15.50 0.31 15.47
C GLY A 381 14.85 -0.82 16.26
N CYS A 382 13.62 -1.20 15.89
CA CYS A 382 12.91 -2.38 16.39
C CYS A 382 13.56 -3.73 15.96
N ARG A 383 14.85 -3.74 15.60
CA ARG A 383 15.50 -4.83 14.88
C ARG A 383 15.89 -6.02 15.74
N ASP A 384 16.17 -5.83 17.04
CA ASP A 384 16.69 -6.93 17.87
C ASP A 384 15.70 -7.48 18.91
N ILE A 385 14.65 -6.74 19.28
CA ILE A 385 13.73 -7.17 20.35
C ILE A 385 12.30 -6.84 19.96
N SER A 386 11.61 -7.88 19.47
CA SER A 386 10.17 -7.94 19.20
C SER A 386 9.36 -7.19 20.26
N VAL A 387 8.88 -5.99 19.90
CA VAL A 387 7.96 -5.20 20.73
C VAL A 387 6.76 -6.08 21.09
N ARG A 388 6.37 -6.12 22.36
CA ARG A 388 5.19 -6.88 22.81
C ARG A 388 3.93 -6.10 22.41
N MET A 389 3.32 -6.51 21.30
CA MET A 389 2.14 -5.88 20.72
C MET A 389 1.15 -6.96 20.27
N SER A 390 -0.15 -6.73 20.43
CA SER A 390 -1.17 -7.63 19.85
C SER A 390 -1.23 -7.45 18.34
N ASN A 391 -1.51 -8.54 17.61
CA ASN A 391 -1.78 -8.45 16.17
C ASN A 391 -3.03 -7.60 15.88
N GLU A 392 -4.00 -7.59 16.79
CA GLU A 392 -5.24 -6.81 16.67
C GLU A 392 -4.94 -5.31 16.56
N CYS A 393 -4.03 -4.81 17.42
CA CYS A 393 -3.57 -3.42 17.38
C CYS A 393 -2.98 -3.06 16.01
N ILE A 394 -2.16 -3.95 15.44
CA ILE A 394 -1.57 -3.75 14.12
C ILE A 394 -2.66 -3.64 13.06
N HIS A 395 -3.65 -4.53 13.06
CA HIS A 395 -4.73 -4.50 12.07
C HIS A 395 -5.64 -3.28 12.20
N VAL A 396 -6.02 -2.88 13.42
CA VAL A 396 -6.82 -1.68 13.67
C VAL A 396 -6.11 -0.45 13.12
N HIS A 397 -4.84 -0.25 13.51
CA HIS A 397 -4.08 0.92 13.10
C HIS A 397 -3.65 0.86 11.62
N ALA A 398 -3.34 -0.31 11.07
CA ALA A 398 -3.05 -0.45 9.64
C ALA A 398 -4.28 -0.09 8.78
N GLY A 399 -5.48 -0.49 9.18
CA GLY A 399 -6.71 -0.09 8.49
C GLY A 399 -6.93 1.43 8.50
N ILE A 400 -6.69 2.07 9.65
CA ILE A 400 -6.77 3.53 9.79
C ILE A 400 -5.72 4.22 8.93
N LEU A 401 -4.44 3.89 9.12
CA LEU A 401 -3.33 4.50 8.40
C LEU A 401 -3.44 4.27 6.89
N SER A 402 -3.82 3.07 6.46
CA SER A 402 -4.07 2.76 5.05
C SER A 402 -5.11 3.70 4.46
N ARG A 403 -6.28 3.84 5.08
CA ARG A 403 -7.34 4.72 4.58
C ARG A 403 -6.95 6.19 4.66
N GLN A 404 -6.32 6.61 5.76
CA GLN A 404 -5.97 8.01 5.99
C GLN A 404 -4.85 8.48 5.06
N LEU A 405 -3.87 7.63 4.76
CA LEU A 405 -2.87 7.94 3.75
C LEU A 405 -3.53 8.18 2.39
N ARG A 406 -4.41 7.27 1.94
CA ARG A 406 -5.14 7.43 0.67
C ARG A 406 -5.89 8.75 0.57
N GLN A 407 -6.49 9.22 1.67
CA GLN A 407 -7.20 10.50 1.69
C GLN A 407 -6.25 11.70 1.76
N THR A 408 -5.12 11.54 2.43
CA THR A 408 -4.15 12.63 2.64
C THR A 408 -3.35 12.93 1.39
N VAL A 409 -2.98 11.91 0.60
CA VAL A 409 -2.24 12.12 -0.65
C VAL A 409 -3.05 12.83 -1.74
N LEU A 410 -4.36 12.99 -1.56
CA LEU A 410 -5.22 13.80 -2.44
C LEU A 410 -5.08 15.31 -2.17
N LYS A 411 -4.33 15.69 -1.13
CA LYS A 411 -4.10 17.08 -0.72
C LYS A 411 -2.62 17.38 -0.79
N ASP A 412 -2.27 18.63 -1.07
CA ASP A 412 -0.87 19.05 -1.21
C ASP A 412 -0.21 19.40 0.12
N ASP A 413 -0.99 19.68 1.16
CA ASP A 413 -0.47 20.14 2.45
C ASP A 413 0.29 19.05 3.23
N ALA A 414 1.30 19.49 3.99
CA ALA A 414 1.91 18.67 5.02
C ALA A 414 0.87 18.36 6.10
N ARG A 415 0.97 17.17 6.71
CA ARG A 415 0.02 16.73 7.74
C ARG A 415 0.68 15.95 8.85
N LEU A 416 0.28 16.23 10.08
CA LEU A 416 0.63 15.47 11.26
C LEU A 416 -0.65 15.06 12.00
N CYS A 417 -0.91 13.76 12.05
CA CYS A 417 -2.06 13.22 12.76
C CYS A 417 -1.71 11.99 13.58
N ILE A 418 -2.27 11.92 14.79
CA ILE A 418 -2.12 10.82 15.73
C ILE A 418 -3.49 10.18 15.95
N TRP A 419 -3.57 8.86 15.92
CA TRP A 419 -4.77 8.12 16.32
C TRP A 419 -4.49 7.33 17.57
N VAL A 420 -5.29 7.52 18.63
CA VAL A 420 -5.13 6.86 19.93
C VAL A 420 -6.34 5.98 20.19
N SER A 421 -6.11 4.69 20.45
CA SER A 421 -7.17 3.74 20.80
C SER A 421 -7.42 3.71 22.29
N ASP A 422 -8.67 3.76 22.69
CA ASP A 422 -9.11 3.41 24.04
C ASP A 422 -9.36 1.91 24.12
N GLU A 423 -8.58 1.19 24.93
CA GLU A 423 -8.67 -0.28 25.03
C GLU A 423 -10.00 -0.77 25.64
N ASN A 424 -10.64 0.05 26.46
CA ASN A 424 -11.87 -0.35 27.15
C ASN A 424 -13.08 -0.30 26.23
N SER A 425 -13.20 0.76 25.42
CA SER A 425 -14.33 0.97 24.51
C SER A 425 -14.05 0.52 23.07
N GLY A 426 -12.78 0.39 22.69
CA GLY A 426 -12.36 0.20 21.30
C GLY A 426 -12.48 1.46 20.43
N ALA A 427 -12.84 2.61 21.00
CA ALA A 427 -12.91 3.87 20.28
C ALA A 427 -11.50 4.33 19.87
N VAL A 428 -11.39 5.04 18.75
CA VAL A 428 -10.13 5.65 18.31
C VAL A 428 -10.34 7.14 18.09
N SER A 429 -9.62 7.97 18.86
CA SER A 429 -9.62 9.42 18.70
C SER A 429 -8.52 9.86 17.75
N ALA A 430 -8.80 10.85 16.90
CA ALA A 430 -7.81 11.49 16.05
C ALA A 430 -7.38 12.83 16.67
N HIS A 431 -6.08 13.08 16.71
CA HIS A 431 -5.46 14.32 17.14
C HIS A 431 -4.71 14.91 15.96
N GLU A 432 -5.32 15.93 15.34
CA GLU A 432 -4.72 16.69 14.25
C GLU A 432 -3.82 17.77 14.86
N ILE A 433 -2.58 17.84 14.41
CA ILE A 433 -1.61 18.81 14.92
C ILE A 433 -1.40 19.89 13.86
N GLU A 434 -1.57 21.15 14.27
CA GLU A 434 -1.25 22.29 13.43
C GLU A 434 0.26 22.35 13.18
N LEU A 435 0.63 22.34 11.90
CA LEU A 435 2.02 22.46 11.48
C LEU A 435 2.36 23.91 11.16
N TYR A 436 3.55 24.31 11.60
CA TYR A 436 4.11 25.62 11.36
C TYR A 436 5.19 25.54 10.27
N PRO A 437 5.35 26.59 9.45
CA PRO A 437 6.45 26.66 8.48
C PRO A 437 7.82 26.50 9.15
N VAL A 438 8.73 25.85 8.44
CA VAL A 438 10.04 25.47 8.95
C VAL A 438 11.12 26.42 8.43
N VAL A 439 12.05 26.80 9.31
CA VAL A 439 13.25 27.56 9.00
C VAL A 439 14.46 26.66 9.17
N SER A 440 15.37 26.69 8.19
CA SER A 440 16.64 25.96 8.23
C SER A 440 17.80 26.96 8.22
N VAL A 441 18.75 26.79 9.15
CA VAL A 441 19.94 27.64 9.29
C VAL A 441 21.18 26.76 9.20
N ILE A 442 22.09 27.08 8.30
CA ILE A 442 23.40 26.42 8.23
C ILE A 442 24.35 27.12 9.20
N ALA A 443 24.83 26.39 10.20
CA ALA A 443 25.73 26.87 11.24
C ALA A 443 26.99 25.98 11.29
N GLY A 444 28.01 26.36 10.52
CA GLY A 444 29.20 25.54 10.33
C GLY A 444 28.89 24.27 9.53
N GLU A 445 29.18 23.10 10.08
CA GLU A 445 28.84 21.80 9.48
C GLU A 445 27.41 21.33 9.83
N TRP A 446 26.72 22.06 10.72
CA TRP A 446 25.40 21.67 11.22
C TRP A 446 24.27 22.39 10.48
N ILE A 447 23.18 21.68 10.24
CA ILE A 447 21.91 22.26 9.81
C ILE A 447 21.01 22.32 11.03
N VAL A 448 20.63 23.53 11.46
CA VAL A 448 19.67 23.73 12.54
C VAL A 448 18.29 23.98 11.95
N ARG A 449 17.30 23.16 12.35
CA ARG A 449 15.91 23.28 11.94
C ARG A 449 15.03 23.66 13.12
N TYR A 450 14.14 24.60 12.92
CA TYR A 450 13.09 24.98 13.85
C TYR A 450 11.88 25.49 13.07
N ASP A 451 10.74 25.61 13.72
CA ASP A 451 9.52 26.12 13.07
C ASP A 451 9.04 27.45 13.66
N GLN A 452 8.16 28.11 12.92
CA GLN A 452 7.62 29.41 13.30
C GLN A 452 6.81 29.37 14.61
N GLY A 453 6.27 28.22 15.01
CA GLY A 453 5.57 28.09 16.29
C GLY A 453 6.52 28.26 17.47
N LEU A 454 7.74 27.70 17.39
CA LEU A 454 8.78 27.92 18.40
C LEU A 454 9.24 29.39 18.38
N GLU A 455 9.50 29.96 17.20
CA GLU A 455 9.86 31.38 17.07
C GLU A 455 8.82 32.30 17.71
N GLN A 456 7.53 32.08 17.43
CA GLN A 456 6.44 32.86 18.00
C GLN A 456 6.41 32.75 19.52
N LYS A 457 6.60 31.53 20.07
CA LYS A 457 6.70 31.30 21.51
C LYS A 457 7.84 32.14 22.12
N LEU A 458 9.03 32.10 21.54
CA LEU A 458 10.19 32.84 22.06
C LEU A 458 10.00 34.36 21.98
N ARG A 459 9.45 34.85 20.86
CA ARG A 459 9.11 36.27 20.70
C ARG A 459 8.06 36.71 21.71
N HIS A 460 7.06 35.88 21.98
CA HIS A 460 6.04 36.16 22.99
C HIS A 460 6.65 36.22 24.40
N THR A 461 7.48 35.25 24.78
CA THR A 461 8.19 35.23 26.06
C THR A 461 9.07 36.47 26.22
N ARG A 462 9.80 36.87 25.16
CA ARG A 462 10.57 38.12 25.13
C ARG A 462 9.68 39.34 25.42
N LEU A 463 8.55 39.47 24.71
CA LEU A 463 7.65 40.62 24.89
C LEU A 463 7.10 40.73 26.32
N GLN A 464 6.85 39.60 26.99
CA GLN A 464 6.39 39.56 28.37
C GLN A 464 7.49 39.97 29.38
N ALA A 465 8.76 39.74 29.05
CA ALA A 465 9.90 40.04 29.93
C ALA A 465 10.45 41.46 29.78
N LEU A 466 10.08 42.18 28.72
CA LEU A 466 10.54 43.55 28.48
C LEU A 466 10.25 44.46 29.70
N PRO A 467 11.20 45.34 30.08
CA PRO A 467 12.42 45.72 29.35
C PRO A 467 13.63 44.82 29.62
N ASN A 468 13.51 43.77 30.41
CA ASN A 468 14.62 42.89 30.76
C ASN A 468 14.85 41.80 29.72
N GLU A 469 16.06 41.27 29.70
CA GLU A 469 16.38 40.02 29.02
C GLU A 469 15.76 38.82 29.77
N THR A 470 15.36 37.80 29.02
CA THR A 470 14.91 36.49 29.51
C THR A 470 15.54 35.38 28.67
N GLY A 471 15.53 34.15 29.14
CA GLY A 471 16.06 33.00 28.43
C GLY A 471 15.77 31.68 29.15
N GLY A 472 16.37 30.62 28.64
CA GLY A 472 16.17 29.27 29.16
C GLY A 472 16.92 28.22 28.37
N ALA A 473 16.80 26.97 28.82
CA ALA A 473 17.34 25.84 28.11
C ALA A 473 16.50 25.52 26.85
N ILE A 474 17.17 25.13 25.77
CA ILE A 474 16.56 24.60 24.56
C ILE A 474 16.64 23.08 24.60
N VAL A 475 15.51 22.44 24.27
CA VAL A 475 15.45 21.00 24.07
C VAL A 475 15.19 20.69 22.60
N GLY A 476 15.84 19.63 22.11
CA GLY A 476 15.83 19.30 20.70
C GLY A 476 16.36 17.89 20.42
N ILE A 477 16.55 17.60 19.14
CA ILE A 477 17.08 16.33 18.64
C ILE A 477 18.41 16.62 17.97
N THR A 478 19.45 15.92 18.38
CA THR A 478 20.76 15.98 17.73
C THR A 478 20.98 14.72 16.89
N ASP A 479 21.00 14.88 15.55
CA ASP A 479 21.37 13.81 14.62
C ASP A 479 22.83 14.00 14.17
N PHE A 480 23.73 13.23 14.79
CA PHE A 480 25.15 13.26 14.48
C PHE A 480 25.50 12.77 13.08
N LYS A 481 24.77 11.78 12.57
CA LYS A 481 25.07 11.16 11.28
C LYS A 481 24.77 12.15 10.17
N ASN A 482 23.62 12.81 10.27
CA ASN A 482 23.12 13.77 9.30
C ASN A 482 23.54 15.22 9.62
N LYS A 483 24.33 15.44 10.67
CA LYS A 483 24.75 16.76 11.15
C LYS A 483 23.59 17.75 11.23
N THR A 484 22.46 17.29 11.77
CA THR A 484 21.23 18.09 11.89
C THR A 484 20.86 18.26 13.35
N ILE A 485 20.44 19.45 13.75
CA ILE A 485 19.87 19.74 15.08
C ILE A 485 18.45 20.27 14.88
N ILE A 486 17.46 19.59 15.44
CA ILE A 486 16.05 20.00 15.36
C ILE A 486 15.67 20.60 16.71
N LEU A 487 15.36 21.89 16.75
CA LEU A 487 14.91 22.55 17.98
C LEU A 487 13.43 22.26 18.17
N VAL A 488 13.08 21.63 19.30
CA VAL A 488 11.72 21.15 19.57
C VAL A 488 10.95 22.15 20.42
N ASP A 489 11.50 22.49 21.58
CA ASP A 489 10.90 23.46 22.48
C ASP A 489 11.93 24.08 23.44
N VAL A 490 11.49 24.96 24.32
CA VAL A 490 12.28 25.55 25.40
C VAL A 490 11.68 25.25 26.77
N LEU A 491 12.55 25.05 27.76
CA LEU A 491 12.15 24.91 29.14
C LEU A 491 11.73 26.27 29.72
N PRO A 492 10.83 26.31 30.72
CA PRO A 492 10.49 27.53 31.43
C PRO A 492 11.72 28.20 32.06
N GLU A 493 11.70 29.53 32.14
CA GLU A 493 12.71 30.29 32.90
C GLU A 493 12.71 29.83 34.36
N PRO A 494 13.86 29.40 34.92
CA PRO A 494 13.97 29.06 36.33
C PRO A 494 13.64 30.26 37.23
N ILE A 495 12.94 30.04 38.34
CA ILE A 495 12.52 31.11 39.27
C ILE A 495 13.68 31.83 39.96
N ASP A 496 14.85 31.20 40.04
CA ASP A 496 16.09 31.75 40.58
C ASP A 496 16.95 32.50 39.54
N SER A 497 16.43 32.70 38.33
CA SER A 497 17.10 33.46 37.26
C SER A 497 17.22 34.95 37.60
N LYS A 498 18.28 35.59 37.09
CA LYS A 498 18.54 37.02 37.26
C LYS A 498 18.47 37.73 35.93
N SER A 499 17.53 38.67 35.84
CA SER A 499 17.14 39.31 34.59
C SER A 499 17.31 40.83 34.70
N SER A 500 17.92 41.45 33.70
CA SER A 500 18.11 42.91 33.61
C SER A 500 18.08 43.36 32.15
N PRO A 501 18.04 44.67 31.85
CA PRO A 501 18.12 45.17 30.48
C PRO A 501 19.51 45.02 29.81
N ALA A 502 20.49 44.40 30.46
CA ALA A 502 21.86 44.28 29.92
C ALA A 502 22.49 42.90 30.13
N PHE A 503 21.81 42.01 30.85
CA PHE A 503 22.25 40.64 31.07
C PHE A 503 21.09 39.76 31.53
N PHE A 504 21.21 38.48 31.21
CA PHE A 504 20.44 37.39 31.76
C PHE A 504 21.37 36.30 32.33
N VAL A 505 21.09 35.85 33.55
CA VAL A 505 21.77 34.69 34.16
C VAL A 505 20.71 33.66 34.51
N ARG A 506 20.72 32.54 33.78
CA ARG A 506 19.81 31.42 34.00
C ARG A 506 20.05 30.77 35.36
N GLY A 507 19.00 30.62 36.14
CA GLY A 507 18.99 29.80 37.36
C GLY A 507 19.00 28.29 37.08
N GLU A 508 18.94 27.48 38.13
CA GLU A 508 18.98 26.02 38.04
C GLU A 508 17.74 25.34 38.62
N GLU A 509 16.92 26.06 39.38
CA GLU A 509 15.78 25.49 40.12
C GLU A 509 14.73 24.88 39.18
N GLY A 510 14.41 23.60 39.38
CA GLY A 510 13.41 22.86 38.61
C GLY A 510 13.82 22.44 37.19
N GLN A 511 15.01 22.85 36.72
CA GLN A 511 15.44 22.57 35.35
C GLN A 511 15.73 21.09 35.11
N LYS A 512 16.31 20.41 36.11
CA LYS A 512 16.61 18.99 36.02
C LYS A 512 15.33 18.16 35.91
N GLU A 513 14.34 18.45 36.74
CA GLU A 513 13.05 17.78 36.76
C GLU A 513 12.26 18.05 35.47
N ALA A 514 12.35 19.28 34.94
CA ALA A 514 11.75 19.63 33.66
C ALA A 514 12.39 18.85 32.49
N LEU A 515 13.72 18.74 32.47
CA LEU A 515 14.43 17.93 31.46
C LEU A 515 14.11 16.44 31.60
N GLU A 516 14.10 15.90 32.82
CA GLU A 516 13.72 14.50 33.09
C GLU A 516 12.30 14.20 32.60
N ARG A 517 11.36 15.15 32.78
CA ARG A 517 10.00 15.03 32.24
C ARG A 517 10.00 15.02 30.71
N VAL A 518 10.75 15.90 30.05
CA VAL A 518 10.89 15.91 28.59
C VAL A 518 11.43 14.57 28.11
N GLN A 519 12.52 14.10 28.70
CA GLN A 519 13.14 12.80 28.40
C GLN A 519 12.15 11.65 28.60
N GLN A 520 11.38 11.64 29.69
CA GLN A 520 10.38 10.60 29.96
C GLN A 520 9.28 10.57 28.89
N LEU A 521 8.71 11.73 28.55
CA LEU A 521 7.59 11.84 27.61
C LEU A 521 8.00 11.55 26.16
N THR A 522 9.25 11.86 25.81
CA THR A 522 9.78 11.75 24.45
C THR A 522 10.66 10.52 24.24
N ALA A 523 10.63 9.56 25.17
CA ALA A 523 11.47 8.35 25.08
C ALA A 523 12.98 8.63 25.04
N ARG A 524 13.42 9.75 25.61
CA ARG A 524 14.80 10.27 25.56
C ARG A 524 15.27 10.66 24.15
N VAL A 525 14.36 10.81 23.18
CA VAL A 525 14.72 11.29 21.83
C VAL A 525 14.98 12.79 21.84
N VAL A 526 14.21 13.53 22.65
CA VAL A 526 14.42 14.96 22.86
C VAL A 526 15.23 15.16 24.13
N ASP A 527 16.31 15.92 24.01
CA ASP A 527 17.24 16.22 25.10
C ASP A 527 17.73 17.67 25.02
N TYR A 528 18.53 18.08 26.00
CA TYR A 528 19.16 19.40 26.03
C TYR A 528 20.11 19.58 24.84
N VAL A 529 19.92 20.67 24.08
CA VAL A 529 20.76 21.02 22.91
C VAL A 529 21.50 22.34 23.08
N GLY A 530 21.13 23.15 24.07
CA GLY A 530 21.77 24.44 24.29
C GLY A 530 20.90 25.43 25.05
N GLU A 531 21.21 26.71 24.88
CA GLU A 531 20.56 27.81 25.60
C GLU A 531 19.97 28.82 24.62
N TRP A 532 18.89 29.47 25.02
CA TRP A 532 18.39 30.65 24.35
C TRP A 532 18.31 31.82 25.31
N HIS A 533 18.42 33.03 24.77
CA HIS A 533 18.07 34.25 25.48
C HIS A 533 17.56 35.31 24.51
N SER A 534 17.07 36.41 25.06
CA SER A 534 16.53 37.52 24.32
C SER A 534 17.33 38.79 24.57
N HIS A 535 17.39 39.65 23.56
CA HIS A 535 17.93 41.00 23.70
C HIS A 535 16.79 42.03 23.85
N PRO A 536 17.00 43.12 24.61
CA PRO A 536 15.98 44.15 24.86
C PRO A 536 15.54 44.90 23.59
N GLN A 537 14.58 45.83 23.75
CA GLN A 537 14.11 46.68 22.65
C GLN A 537 15.27 47.51 22.05
N GLY A 538 15.34 47.58 20.72
CA GLY A 538 16.35 48.39 20.01
C GLY A 538 17.72 47.71 19.80
N PHE A 539 17.88 46.46 20.25
CA PHE A 539 19.09 45.66 19.99
C PHE A 539 18.81 44.56 18.94
N SER A 540 19.85 44.18 18.18
CA SER A 540 19.81 43.05 17.24
C SER A 540 20.11 41.72 17.94
N ALA A 541 19.83 40.59 17.28
CA ALA A 541 20.19 39.25 17.77
C ALA A 541 21.69 38.90 17.67
N LYS A 542 22.54 39.85 17.29
CA LYS A 542 23.99 39.66 17.22
C LYS A 542 24.57 39.37 18.60
N ALA A 543 25.35 38.28 18.71
CA ALA A 543 26.04 37.89 19.93
C ALA A 543 27.02 38.97 20.43
N SER A 544 26.98 39.21 21.73
CA SER A 544 27.95 40.00 22.49
C SER A 544 29.22 39.20 22.81
N ASN A 545 30.21 39.86 23.42
CA ASN A 545 31.43 39.16 23.87
C ASN A 545 31.12 38.17 25.01
N GLU A 546 30.15 38.50 25.86
CA GLU A 546 29.65 37.66 26.94
C GLU A 546 28.98 36.40 26.37
N ASP A 547 28.17 36.53 25.32
CA ASP A 547 27.54 35.41 24.61
C ASP A 547 28.58 34.48 23.98
N ASP A 548 29.59 35.06 23.32
CA ASP A 548 30.71 34.31 22.75
C ASP A 548 31.48 33.51 23.82
N ASN A 549 31.63 34.06 25.02
CA ASN A 549 32.26 33.37 26.14
C ASN A 549 31.36 32.29 26.72
N LEU A 550 30.05 32.53 26.78
CA LEU A 550 29.07 31.57 27.27
C LEU A 550 29.00 30.35 26.35
N ILE A 551 28.86 30.54 25.02
CA ILE A 551 28.78 29.41 24.09
C ILE A 551 30.07 28.59 24.06
N LYS A 552 31.24 29.22 24.23
CA LYS A 552 32.52 28.49 24.37
C LYS A 552 32.53 27.61 25.62
N LYS A 553 32.03 28.11 26.75
CA LYS A 553 31.92 27.33 28.00
C LYS A 553 30.90 26.20 27.87
N LEU A 554 29.76 26.45 27.23
CA LEU A 554 28.75 25.42 26.95
C LEU A 554 29.33 24.32 26.07
N HIS A 555 29.97 24.69 24.95
CA HIS A 555 30.66 23.75 24.08
C HIS A 555 31.73 22.96 24.81
N GLN A 556 32.55 23.57 25.67
CA GLN A 556 33.55 22.84 26.47
C GLN A 556 32.92 21.77 27.37
N LYS A 557 31.71 21.99 27.89
CA LYS A 557 30.99 20.99 28.69
C LYS A 557 30.36 19.91 27.82
N MET A 558 29.66 20.31 26.76
CA MET A 558 28.92 19.39 25.88
C MET A 558 29.83 18.52 25.00
N SER A 559 30.97 19.05 24.57
CA SER A 559 31.97 18.32 23.78
C SER A 559 32.61 17.14 24.53
N VAL A 560 32.54 17.11 25.86
CA VAL A 560 32.96 15.94 26.66
C VAL A 560 32.13 14.71 26.29
N GLU A 561 30.85 14.91 25.96
CA GLU A 561 29.92 13.87 25.49
C GLU A 561 29.82 13.84 23.96
N GLY A 562 30.66 14.62 23.26
CA GLY A 562 30.67 14.74 21.81
C GLY A 562 29.52 15.57 21.23
N LEU A 563 28.72 16.25 22.07
CA LEU A 563 27.55 17.02 21.64
C LEU A 563 27.92 18.43 21.17
N PRO A 564 27.28 18.95 20.10
CA PRO A 564 27.37 20.37 19.74
C PRO A 564 26.59 21.22 20.74
N ALA A 565 26.95 22.50 20.87
CA ALA A 565 26.22 23.46 21.69
C ALA A 565 25.52 24.50 20.83
N VAL A 566 24.19 24.64 21.01
CA VAL A 566 23.38 25.67 20.36
C VAL A 566 23.23 26.89 21.26
N MET A 567 23.36 28.07 20.67
CA MET A 567 22.89 29.32 21.28
C MET A 567 21.91 30.00 20.33
N LEU A 568 20.72 30.31 20.83
CA LEU A 568 19.69 31.03 20.08
C LEU A 568 19.43 32.38 20.74
N ILE A 569 19.60 33.46 19.99
CA ILE A 569 19.37 34.83 20.47
C ILE A 569 18.16 35.40 19.75
N VAL A 570 17.16 35.85 20.50
CA VAL A 570 15.94 36.48 19.95
C VAL A 570 15.94 37.97 20.20
N ALA A 571 15.80 38.75 19.13
CA ALA A 571 15.64 40.19 19.21
C ALA A 571 14.33 40.64 18.53
N GLU A 572 14.12 41.95 18.44
CA GLU A 572 12.88 42.52 17.92
C GLU A 572 12.61 42.10 16.47
N ASN A 573 13.64 42.16 15.61
CA ASN A 573 13.49 41.97 14.17
C ASN A 573 14.18 40.71 13.63
N ASP A 574 15.05 40.08 14.42
CA ASP A 574 15.92 38.99 13.97
C ASP A 574 16.09 37.91 15.05
N ILE A 575 16.46 36.72 14.58
CA ILE A 575 16.91 35.60 15.41
C ILE A 575 18.28 35.19 14.88
N ASN A 576 19.21 34.94 15.80
CA ASN A 576 20.54 34.47 15.48
C ASN A 576 20.77 33.11 16.15
N ILE A 577 21.29 32.16 15.38
CA ILE A 577 21.60 30.81 15.87
C ILE A 577 23.09 30.57 15.66
N ILE A 578 23.76 30.20 16.73
CA ILE A 578 25.18 29.87 16.75
C ILE A 578 25.31 28.42 17.20
N VAL A 579 26.11 27.65 16.48
CA VAL A 579 26.47 26.28 16.84
C VAL A 579 27.98 26.20 17.02
N ARG A 580 28.42 25.53 18.10
CA ARG A 580 29.83 25.26 18.38
C ARG A 580 30.09 23.79 18.57
#